data_AF-A0A1A8C5R8-F1
#
_entry.id   AF-A0A1A8C5R8-F1
#
_cell.length_a   1.000
_cell.length_b   1.000
_cell.length_c   1.000
_cell.angle_alpha   90.00
_cell.angle_beta   90.00
_cell.angle_gamma   90.00
#
_symmetry.space_group_name_H-M   'P 1'
#
loop_
_entity.id
_entity.type
_entity.pdbx_description
1 polymer ?
#
loop_
_entity_poly.entity_id
_entity_poly.type
_entity_poly.pdbx_seq_one_letter_code
_entity_poly.pdbx_strand_id
1 'polypeptide(L)'
;GGTPSAFDRILASRMGVEAVMALLEATPDTPACVVSLSGNMAVRLPLMECVQVTKDVTTAMSEGRYEDAVKLRGKSFENNWNTYKMLAHVRPPDTKSNINIALVNVGAPCAGMNAAVRAAVRTGLLQGHQMLAVHDGFDGLAHGMIEPIGWSGVAGWTGKGGSMLGTKRTLPSEFIEEISLNITKFNIHAIIIIGGFEAFLGGMEMVQAREKYEELCIPLVVIPATVSNNVPGSDFSIGTDTALNTITMTCDRIKQSAAGTKRRVFIVETMGGYCGYLATMAGLASGADAAYIYEEPFSIHDLELNVDHLVEKMKTTVKRGLILRNEKCNANYTTDFIFNLYSEEGKGVFDCRKNVLGHMQQGGTPSPFDRNFGTKM
;
A
#
# COMPACT_ATOMS: atom_id res chain seq x y z
N GLY A 1 -4.51 -20.32 15.18
CA GLY A 1 -4.05 -18.98 14.75
C GLY A 1 -2.82 -19.12 13.89
N GLY A 2 -2.46 -18.07 13.15
CA GLY A 2 -1.23 -17.99 12.34
C GLY A 2 -0.32 -16.86 12.82
N THR A 3 0.72 -16.55 12.05
CA THR A 3 1.61 -15.42 12.32
C THR A 3 0.88 -14.08 12.08
N PRO A 4 1.05 -13.05 12.94
CA PRO A 4 0.45 -11.73 12.73
C PRO A 4 0.89 -11.08 11.42
N SER A 5 -0.06 -10.41 10.75
CA SER A 5 0.18 -9.63 9.53
C SER A 5 1.11 -8.44 9.78
N ALA A 6 1.70 -7.88 8.73
CA ALA A 6 2.50 -6.65 8.88
C ALA A 6 1.69 -5.53 9.55
N PHE A 7 0.44 -5.34 9.11
CA PHE A 7 -0.49 -4.37 9.70
C PHE A 7 -0.69 -4.59 11.20
N ASP A 8 -1.02 -5.82 11.64
CA ASP A 8 -1.28 -6.10 13.05
C ASP A 8 -0.03 -5.91 13.92
N ARG A 9 1.16 -6.24 13.41
CA ARG A 9 2.42 -6.00 14.13
C ARG A 9 2.66 -4.52 14.34
N ILE A 10 2.51 -3.72 13.28
CA ILE A 10 2.69 -2.27 13.34
C ILE A 10 1.64 -1.64 14.26
N LEU A 11 0.37 -2.05 14.11
CA LEU A 11 -0.75 -1.58 14.92
C LEU A 11 -0.50 -1.85 16.41
N ALA A 12 -0.17 -3.10 16.77
CA ALA A 12 0.09 -3.47 18.15
C ALA A 12 1.30 -2.73 18.73
N SER A 13 2.39 -2.59 17.97
CA SER A 13 3.57 -1.83 18.40
C SER A 13 3.23 -0.36 18.68
N ARG A 14 2.51 0.30 17.77
CA ARG A 14 2.11 1.71 17.94
C ARG A 14 1.20 1.91 19.14
N MET A 15 0.17 1.07 19.30
CA MET A 15 -0.75 1.17 20.43
C MET A 15 -0.07 0.81 21.76
N GLY A 16 0.90 -0.11 21.74
CA GLY A 16 1.68 -0.45 22.93
C GLY A 16 2.52 0.73 23.44
N VAL A 17 3.19 1.44 22.52
CA VAL A 17 3.94 2.67 22.87
C VAL A 17 2.98 3.73 23.41
N GLU A 18 1.87 3.98 22.72
CA GLU A 18 0.88 4.97 23.14
C GLU A 18 0.27 4.65 24.51
N ALA A 19 0.04 3.37 24.81
CA ALA A 19 -0.47 2.94 26.11
C ALA A 19 0.50 3.27 27.25
N VAL A 20 1.82 3.11 27.03
CA VAL A 20 2.82 3.51 28.03
C VAL A 20 2.82 5.02 28.22
N MET A 21 2.78 5.80 27.13
CA MET A 21 2.70 7.26 27.21
C MET A 21 1.43 7.72 27.95
N ALA A 22 0.29 7.08 27.66
CA ALA A 22 -0.97 7.36 28.35
C ALA A 22 -0.89 7.12 29.85
N LEU A 23 -0.17 6.09 30.29
CA LEU A 23 0.02 5.81 31.73
C LEU A 23 0.97 6.81 32.40
N LEU A 24 2.03 7.23 31.71
CA LEU A 24 2.99 8.20 32.23
C LEU A 24 2.40 9.61 32.35
N GLU A 25 1.48 9.96 31.45
CA GLU A 25 0.81 11.27 31.42
C GLU A 25 -0.46 11.32 32.28
N ALA A 26 -0.96 10.16 32.75
CA ALA A 26 -2.18 10.09 33.54
C ALA A 26 -2.02 10.74 34.92
N THR A 27 -3.05 11.48 35.31
CA THR A 27 -3.25 12.03 36.66
C THR A 27 -4.36 11.28 37.39
N PRO A 28 -4.53 11.45 38.72
CA PRO A 28 -5.66 10.86 39.45
C PRO A 28 -7.04 11.20 38.89
N ASP A 29 -7.17 12.33 38.19
CA ASP A 29 -8.41 12.78 37.57
C ASP A 29 -8.59 12.29 36.12
N THR A 30 -7.57 11.66 35.54
CA THR A 30 -7.63 11.15 34.16
C THR A 30 -8.47 9.87 34.12
N PRO A 31 -9.58 9.84 33.34
CA PRO A 31 -10.39 8.63 33.25
C PRO A 31 -9.62 7.51 32.55
N ALA A 32 -9.95 6.26 32.90
CA ALA A 32 -9.44 5.10 32.18
C ALA A 32 -9.80 5.21 30.69
N CYS A 33 -8.84 4.91 29.81
CA CYS A 33 -9.00 5.06 28.37
C CYS A 33 -8.71 3.76 27.60
N VAL A 34 -9.20 3.71 26.37
CA VAL A 34 -8.87 2.72 25.34
C VAL A 34 -7.99 3.42 24.31
N VAL A 35 -6.80 2.88 24.09
CA VAL A 35 -5.93 3.30 22.99
C VAL A 35 -6.48 2.71 21.69
N SER A 36 -6.64 3.56 20.68
CA SER A 36 -7.16 3.20 19.36
C SER A 36 -6.42 3.95 18.25
N LEU A 37 -6.68 3.59 16.98
CA LEU A 37 -6.28 4.38 15.83
C LEU A 37 -7.51 4.96 15.13
N SER A 38 -7.54 6.29 14.97
CA SER A 38 -8.56 7.00 14.18
C SER A 38 -7.87 7.86 13.13
N GLY A 39 -8.26 7.73 11.86
CA GLY A 39 -7.61 8.45 10.76
C GLY A 39 -6.10 8.16 10.66
N ASN A 40 -5.68 6.93 10.94
CA ASN A 40 -4.27 6.52 11.03
C ASN A 40 -3.44 7.23 12.13
N MET A 41 -4.07 7.94 13.07
CA MET A 41 -3.42 8.55 14.24
C MET A 41 -3.83 7.85 15.54
N ALA A 42 -2.93 7.81 16.51
CA ALA A 42 -3.21 7.25 17.82
C ALA A 42 -4.13 8.19 18.62
N VAL A 43 -5.17 7.62 19.22
CA VAL A 43 -6.16 8.35 20.02
C VAL A 43 -6.47 7.59 21.30
N ARG A 44 -6.82 8.33 22.35
CA ARG A 44 -7.26 7.78 23.64
C ARG A 44 -8.73 8.09 23.82
N LEU A 45 -9.56 7.06 23.95
CA LEU A 45 -11.01 7.20 24.09
C LEU A 45 -11.43 6.83 25.52
N PRO A 46 -12.38 7.53 26.16
CA PRO A 46 -12.86 7.14 27.49
C PRO A 46 -13.42 5.72 27.48
N LEU A 47 -12.90 4.86 28.37
CA LEU A 47 -13.24 3.42 28.38
C LEU A 47 -14.74 3.20 28.56
N MET A 48 -15.36 3.98 29.46
CA MET A 48 -16.79 3.84 29.76
C MET A 48 -17.68 4.20 28.57
N GLU A 49 -17.28 5.16 27.74
CA GLU A 49 -18.01 5.51 26.52
C GLU A 49 -17.90 4.39 25.48
N CYS A 50 -16.71 3.81 25.30
CA CYS A 50 -16.54 2.66 24.39
C CYS A 50 -17.39 1.46 24.82
N VAL A 51 -17.45 1.17 26.12
CA VAL A 51 -18.30 0.11 26.68
C VAL A 51 -19.78 0.41 26.41
N GLN A 52 -20.22 1.65 26.59
CA GLN A 52 -21.61 2.02 26.35
C GLN A 52 -22.00 1.81 24.88
N VAL A 53 -21.18 2.27 23.94
CA VAL A 53 -21.44 2.08 22.49
C VAL A 53 -21.60 0.60 22.14
N THR A 54 -20.80 -0.30 22.75
CA THR A 54 -20.95 -1.74 22.51
C THR A 54 -22.27 -2.31 23.01
N LYS A 55 -22.77 -1.83 24.16
CA LYS A 55 -24.08 -2.22 24.70
C LYS A 55 -25.22 -1.70 23.84
N ASP A 56 -25.08 -0.48 23.32
CA ASP A 56 -26.09 0.14 22.46
C ASP A 56 -26.27 -0.65 21.16
N VAL A 57 -25.17 -1.18 20.58
CA VAL A 57 -25.27 -2.08 19.42
C VAL A 57 -26.07 -3.34 19.75
N THR A 58 -25.78 -4.00 20.88
CA THR A 58 -26.51 -5.20 21.29
C THR A 58 -27.99 -4.91 21.54
N THR A 59 -28.29 -3.77 22.15
CA THR A 59 -29.66 -3.31 22.40
C THR A 59 -30.40 -3.09 21.08
N ALA A 60 -29.81 -2.31 20.16
CA ALA A 60 -30.36 -2.06 18.84
C ALA A 60 -30.64 -3.37 18.07
N MET A 61 -29.75 -4.35 18.15
CA MET A 61 -29.97 -5.66 17.54
C MET A 61 -31.13 -6.44 18.18
N SER A 62 -31.26 -6.40 19.51
CA SER A 62 -32.32 -7.11 20.24
C SER A 62 -33.72 -6.53 19.99
N GLU A 63 -33.79 -5.22 19.72
CA GLU A 63 -35.03 -4.50 19.43
C GLU A 63 -35.38 -4.49 17.93
N GLY A 64 -34.59 -5.16 17.09
CA GLY A 64 -34.79 -5.19 15.63
C GLY A 64 -34.39 -3.91 14.89
N ARG A 65 -33.70 -2.97 15.55
CA ARG A 65 -33.19 -1.72 14.97
C ARG A 65 -31.86 -1.94 14.23
N TYR A 66 -31.89 -2.75 13.18
CA TYR A 66 -30.67 -3.18 12.47
C TYR A 66 -29.92 -2.05 11.75
N GLU A 67 -30.63 -1.04 11.23
CA GLU A 67 -29.98 0.14 10.63
C GLU A 67 -29.17 0.93 11.65
N ASP A 68 -29.73 1.11 12.85
CA ASP A 68 -29.03 1.76 13.96
C ASP A 68 -27.81 0.93 14.39
N ALA A 69 -27.93 -0.40 14.44
CA ALA A 69 -26.81 -1.28 14.74
C ALA A 69 -25.64 -1.14 13.74
N VAL A 70 -25.95 -0.96 12.44
CA VAL A 70 -24.93 -0.70 11.40
C VAL A 70 -24.28 0.66 11.61
N LYS A 71 -25.06 1.71 11.88
CA LYS A 71 -24.54 3.06 12.15
C LYS A 71 -23.64 3.10 13.39
N LEU A 72 -24.04 2.41 14.46
CA LEU A 72 -23.28 2.31 15.71
C LEU A 72 -21.95 1.53 15.56
N ARG A 73 -21.81 0.67 14.53
CA ARG A 73 -20.53 0.04 14.16
C ARG A 73 -19.57 1.02 13.46
N GLY A 74 -20.04 2.22 13.11
CA GLY A 74 -19.28 3.30 12.53
C GLY A 74 -19.28 3.32 11.00
N LYS A 75 -18.94 4.50 10.45
CA LYS A 75 -18.95 4.77 9.00
C LYS A 75 -18.13 3.80 8.17
N SER A 76 -17.01 3.30 8.71
CA SER A 76 -16.17 2.31 8.01
C SER A 76 -16.95 1.02 7.71
N PHE A 77 -17.68 0.50 8.70
CA PHE A 77 -18.47 -0.72 8.54
C PHE A 77 -19.62 -0.51 7.54
N GLU A 78 -20.35 0.60 7.68
CA GLU A 78 -21.43 0.98 6.78
C GLU A 78 -20.96 1.11 5.33
N ASN A 79 -19.85 1.82 5.09
CA ASN A 79 -19.27 1.97 3.76
C ASN A 79 -18.86 0.62 3.15
N ASN A 80 -18.15 -0.22 3.92
CA ASN A 80 -17.76 -1.56 3.45
C ASN A 80 -18.99 -2.41 3.06
N TRP A 81 -20.06 -2.33 3.86
CA TRP A 81 -21.30 -3.06 3.61
C TRP A 81 -22.02 -2.57 2.34
N ASN A 82 -22.08 -1.26 2.14
CA ASN A 82 -22.69 -0.64 0.96
C ASN A 82 -21.90 -0.98 -0.31
N THR A 83 -20.57 -0.87 -0.28
CA THR A 83 -19.70 -1.27 -1.39
C THR A 83 -19.86 -2.75 -1.73
N TYR A 84 -19.90 -3.63 -0.73
CA TYR A 84 -20.10 -5.05 -0.94
C TYR A 84 -21.45 -5.35 -1.62
N LYS A 85 -22.55 -4.79 -1.09
CA LYS A 85 -23.90 -4.97 -1.67
C LYS A 85 -23.93 -4.53 -3.13
N MET A 86 -23.37 -3.37 -3.43
CA MET A 86 -23.30 -2.82 -4.78
C MET A 86 -22.55 -3.75 -5.74
N LEU A 87 -21.39 -4.27 -5.34
CA LEU A 87 -20.56 -5.10 -6.22
C LEU A 87 -20.98 -6.57 -6.30
N ALA A 88 -21.76 -7.05 -5.33
CA ALA A 88 -22.24 -8.43 -5.26
C ALA A 88 -23.59 -8.62 -5.96
N HIS A 89 -24.51 -7.66 -5.83
CA HIS A 89 -25.86 -7.76 -6.40
C HIS A 89 -25.97 -6.92 -7.67
N VAL A 90 -26.05 -7.60 -8.81
CA VAL A 90 -26.25 -6.94 -10.11
C VAL A 90 -27.65 -6.33 -10.13
N ARG A 91 -27.72 -5.00 -10.13
CA ARG A 91 -28.94 -4.24 -10.41
C ARG A 91 -28.66 -3.42 -11.66
N PRO A 92 -28.90 -3.99 -12.85
CA PRO A 92 -28.66 -3.25 -14.08
C PRO A 92 -29.56 -2.00 -14.08
N PRO A 93 -29.06 -0.84 -14.49
CA PRO A 93 -29.85 0.36 -14.56
C PRO A 93 -30.90 0.23 -15.66
N ASP A 94 -32.09 0.81 -15.42
CA ASP A 94 -33.19 0.81 -16.39
C ASP A 94 -32.83 1.59 -17.66
N THR A 95 -31.96 2.58 -17.54
CA THR A 95 -31.46 3.41 -18.64
C THR A 95 -29.94 3.40 -18.70
N LYS A 96 -29.38 3.14 -19.87
CA LYS A 96 -27.95 3.33 -20.13
C LYS A 96 -27.67 4.81 -20.43
N SER A 97 -26.60 5.32 -19.86
CA SER A 97 -26.02 6.61 -20.24
C SER A 97 -25.18 6.47 -21.52
N ASN A 98 -24.96 7.57 -22.22
CA ASN A 98 -24.06 7.63 -23.39
C ASN A 98 -22.61 8.01 -23.02
N ILE A 99 -22.19 7.75 -21.77
CA ILE A 99 -20.87 8.13 -21.25
C ILE A 99 -19.93 6.92 -21.33
N ASN A 100 -18.77 7.13 -21.96
CA ASN A 100 -17.69 6.15 -22.03
C ASN A 100 -16.58 6.51 -21.04
N ILE A 101 -16.24 5.60 -20.14
CA ILE A 101 -15.17 5.77 -19.15
C ILE A 101 -14.03 4.79 -19.46
N ALA A 102 -12.83 5.32 -19.69
CA ALA A 102 -11.64 4.52 -19.92
C ALA A 102 -10.89 4.22 -18.61
N LEU A 103 -10.39 2.99 -18.47
CA LEU A 103 -9.51 2.58 -17.38
C LEU A 103 -8.15 2.20 -17.94
N VAL A 104 -7.09 2.74 -17.34
CA VAL A 104 -5.71 2.49 -17.74
C VAL A 104 -4.85 2.22 -16.50
N ASN A 105 -3.97 1.22 -16.58
CA ASN A 105 -2.98 0.94 -15.54
C ASN A 105 -1.61 1.49 -15.97
N VAL A 106 -0.97 2.26 -15.09
CA VAL A 106 0.31 2.94 -15.40
C VAL A 106 1.33 2.71 -14.28
N GLY A 107 2.59 2.49 -14.67
CA GLY A 107 3.71 2.22 -13.78
C GLY A 107 4.04 0.73 -13.67
N ALA A 108 4.79 0.38 -12.62
CA ALA A 108 5.13 -1.01 -12.35
C ALA A 108 3.93 -1.80 -11.81
N PRO A 109 3.79 -3.10 -12.14
CA PRO A 109 2.72 -3.93 -11.59
C PRO A 109 2.75 -3.96 -10.06
N CYS A 110 1.57 -3.82 -9.44
CA CYS A 110 1.41 -4.07 -8.02
C CYS A 110 0.15 -4.89 -7.73
N ALA A 111 0.12 -5.55 -6.57
CA ALA A 111 -1.00 -6.36 -6.17
C ALA A 111 -2.19 -5.46 -5.77
N GLY A 112 -3.35 -5.65 -6.42
CA GLY A 112 -4.57 -4.91 -6.12
C GLY A 112 -5.07 -4.01 -7.27
N MET A 113 -4.24 -3.75 -8.30
CA MET A 113 -4.68 -3.05 -9.53
C MET A 113 -5.94 -3.71 -10.13
N ASN A 114 -5.95 -5.04 -10.23
CA ASN A 114 -7.10 -5.77 -10.77
C ASN A 114 -8.37 -5.65 -9.90
N ALA A 115 -8.21 -5.50 -8.57
CA ALA A 115 -9.34 -5.29 -7.68
C ALA A 115 -9.96 -3.90 -7.90
N ALA A 116 -9.12 -2.88 -8.11
CA ALA A 116 -9.55 -1.53 -8.46
C ALA A 116 -10.23 -1.48 -9.83
N VAL A 117 -9.62 -2.04 -10.87
CA VAL A 117 -10.24 -2.14 -12.21
C VAL A 117 -11.60 -2.83 -12.12
N ARG A 118 -11.68 -3.97 -11.42
CA ARG A 118 -12.95 -4.70 -11.23
C ARG A 118 -14.02 -3.83 -10.58
N ALA A 119 -13.67 -3.11 -9.51
CA ALA A 119 -14.61 -2.28 -8.78
C ALA A 119 -15.10 -1.12 -9.66
N ALA A 120 -14.19 -0.40 -10.31
CA ALA A 120 -14.52 0.71 -11.20
C ALA A 120 -15.38 0.29 -12.39
N VAL A 121 -15.05 -0.84 -13.06
CA VAL A 121 -15.86 -1.39 -14.16
C VAL A 121 -17.28 -1.72 -13.69
N ARG A 122 -17.42 -2.43 -12.57
CA ARG A 122 -18.75 -2.82 -12.07
C ARG A 122 -19.57 -1.61 -11.65
N THR A 123 -18.96 -0.65 -10.95
CA THR A 123 -19.65 0.57 -10.52
C THR A 123 -20.12 1.39 -11.73
N GLY A 124 -19.26 1.60 -12.74
CA GLY A 124 -19.65 2.35 -13.92
C GLY A 124 -20.78 1.67 -14.72
N LEU A 125 -20.75 0.33 -14.85
CA LEU A 125 -21.84 -0.43 -15.45
C LEU A 125 -23.17 -0.30 -14.68
N LEU A 126 -23.13 -0.29 -13.34
CA LEU A 126 -24.32 -0.10 -12.50
C LEU A 126 -24.89 1.32 -12.62
N GLN A 127 -24.06 2.31 -12.93
CA GLN A 127 -24.50 3.68 -13.26
C GLN A 127 -24.92 3.86 -14.73
N GLY A 128 -24.83 2.79 -15.53
CA GLY A 128 -25.26 2.77 -16.92
C GLY A 128 -24.22 3.32 -17.90
N HIS A 129 -22.97 3.50 -17.47
CA HIS A 129 -21.87 3.91 -18.32
C HIS A 129 -21.32 2.74 -19.14
N GLN A 130 -20.69 3.05 -20.26
CA GLN A 130 -19.89 2.10 -21.02
C GLN A 130 -18.45 2.16 -20.52
N MET A 131 -17.90 1.02 -20.14
CA MET A 131 -16.53 0.93 -19.63
C MET A 131 -15.60 0.46 -20.73
N LEU A 132 -14.44 1.11 -20.84
CA LEU A 132 -13.40 0.81 -21.82
C LEU A 132 -12.12 0.42 -21.10
N ALA A 133 -11.56 -0.73 -21.44
CA ALA A 133 -10.26 -1.19 -20.98
C ALA A 133 -9.18 -0.70 -21.94
N VAL A 134 -8.19 0.03 -21.43
CA VAL A 134 -7.01 0.46 -22.18
C VAL A 134 -5.86 -0.48 -21.80
N HIS A 135 -5.29 -1.15 -22.79
CA HIS A 135 -4.20 -2.09 -22.56
C HIS A 135 -2.84 -1.42 -22.50
N ASP A 136 -1.90 -1.99 -21.75
CA ASP A 136 -0.49 -1.58 -21.73
C ASP A 136 -0.20 -0.09 -21.48
N GLY A 137 -1.02 0.57 -20.66
CA GLY A 137 -0.78 1.95 -20.22
C GLY A 137 -1.00 2.99 -21.31
N PHE A 138 -0.20 4.07 -21.27
CA PHE A 138 -0.28 5.13 -22.26
C PHE A 138 0.11 4.69 -23.67
N ASP A 139 0.99 3.69 -23.81
CA ASP A 139 1.30 3.09 -25.10
C ASP A 139 0.02 2.58 -25.78
N GLY A 140 -0.81 1.79 -25.09
CA GLY A 140 -2.03 1.29 -25.72
C GLY A 140 -3.09 2.35 -25.90
N LEU A 141 -3.12 3.39 -25.06
CA LEU A 141 -3.97 4.55 -25.32
C LEU A 141 -3.60 5.26 -26.62
N ALA A 142 -2.30 5.44 -26.87
CA ALA A 142 -1.78 6.06 -28.10
C ALA A 142 -1.99 5.18 -29.35
N HIS A 143 -1.83 3.86 -29.21
CA HIS A 143 -1.98 2.92 -30.33
C HIS A 143 -3.42 2.40 -30.52
N GLY A 144 -4.39 2.89 -29.73
CA GLY A 144 -5.80 2.52 -29.85
C GLY A 144 -6.10 1.08 -29.40
N MET A 145 -5.30 0.51 -28.50
CA MET A 145 -5.53 -0.80 -27.87
C MET A 145 -6.60 -0.67 -26.77
N ILE A 146 -7.83 -0.37 -27.20
CA ILE A 146 -8.96 -0.07 -26.34
C ILE A 146 -10.12 -0.99 -26.69
N GLU A 147 -10.67 -1.69 -25.69
CA GLU A 147 -11.82 -2.58 -25.87
C GLU A 147 -12.93 -2.34 -24.83
N PRO A 148 -14.21 -2.56 -25.17
CA PRO A 148 -15.28 -2.54 -24.18
C PRO A 148 -15.10 -3.65 -23.15
N ILE A 149 -15.25 -3.32 -21.86
CA ILE A 149 -15.14 -4.30 -20.77
C ILE A 149 -16.46 -4.43 -19.99
N GLY A 150 -16.93 -5.66 -19.88
CA GLY A 150 -18.21 -6.00 -19.23
C GLY A 150 -18.06 -6.64 -17.85
N TRP A 151 -19.21 -6.90 -17.21
CA TRP A 151 -19.28 -7.48 -15.87
C TRP A 151 -18.54 -8.83 -15.73
N SER A 152 -18.66 -9.68 -16.76
CA SER A 152 -18.01 -10.99 -16.84
C SER A 152 -16.51 -10.88 -17.13
N GLY A 153 -16.06 -9.85 -17.85
CA GLY A 153 -14.64 -9.64 -18.18
C GLY A 153 -13.75 -9.45 -16.95
N VAL A 154 -14.29 -8.85 -15.88
CA VAL A 154 -13.60 -8.63 -14.59
C VAL A 154 -13.94 -9.68 -13.52
N ALA A 155 -14.56 -10.80 -13.89
CA ALA A 155 -14.91 -11.85 -12.95
C ALA A 155 -13.66 -12.50 -12.34
N GLY A 156 -13.62 -12.61 -11.00
CA GLY A 156 -12.50 -13.23 -10.28
C GLY A 156 -11.24 -12.36 -10.13
N TRP A 157 -11.27 -11.11 -10.60
CA TRP A 157 -10.10 -10.21 -10.57
C TRP A 157 -9.72 -9.70 -9.17
N THR A 158 -10.62 -9.79 -8.19
CA THR A 158 -10.40 -9.30 -6.81
C THR A 158 -9.14 -9.87 -6.17
N GLY A 159 -8.82 -11.14 -6.44
CA GLY A 159 -7.66 -11.83 -5.88
C GLY A 159 -6.51 -12.00 -6.85
N LYS A 160 -6.54 -11.37 -8.03
CA LYS A 160 -5.49 -11.53 -9.04
C LYS A 160 -4.37 -10.51 -8.82
N GLY A 161 -3.14 -10.98 -8.73
CA GLY A 161 -1.94 -10.14 -8.72
C GLY A 161 -1.63 -9.52 -10.08
N GLY A 162 -0.66 -8.60 -10.12
CA GLY A 162 -0.23 -7.93 -11.33
C GLY A 162 -1.32 -7.05 -11.97
N SER A 163 -1.24 -6.86 -13.29
CA SER A 163 -2.21 -6.10 -14.08
C SER A 163 -2.72 -6.96 -15.24
N MET A 164 -4.02 -7.25 -15.26
CA MET A 164 -4.68 -7.96 -16.36
C MET A 164 -4.85 -7.08 -17.60
N LEU A 165 -4.88 -5.76 -17.43
CA LEU A 165 -4.87 -4.81 -18.55
C LEU A 165 -3.49 -4.66 -19.19
N GLY A 166 -2.42 -5.12 -18.52
CA GLY A 166 -1.06 -4.68 -18.83
C GLY A 166 -0.77 -3.33 -18.15
N THR A 167 0.51 -3.01 -17.96
CA THR A 167 0.93 -1.74 -17.36
C THR A 167 2.36 -1.44 -17.76
N LYS A 168 2.64 -0.17 -18.05
CA LYS A 168 3.97 0.31 -18.48
C LYS A 168 4.30 1.63 -17.78
N ARG A 169 5.59 1.95 -17.69
CA ARG A 169 6.10 3.21 -17.11
C ARG A 169 6.17 4.37 -18.11
N THR A 170 5.82 4.13 -19.36
CA THR A 170 5.82 5.14 -20.42
C THR A 170 4.92 6.31 -20.04
N LEU A 171 5.36 7.54 -20.33
CA LEU A 171 4.61 8.76 -20.08
C LEU A 171 3.91 9.24 -21.37
N PRO A 172 2.81 10.01 -21.26
CA PRO A 172 2.01 10.41 -22.41
C PRO A 172 2.61 11.56 -23.23
N SER A 173 3.62 12.28 -22.73
CA SER A 173 4.23 13.44 -23.41
C SER A 173 4.60 13.21 -24.88
N GLU A 174 5.19 12.06 -25.21
CA GLU A 174 5.64 11.76 -26.59
C GLU A 174 4.50 11.40 -27.54
N PHE A 175 3.32 11.05 -27.00
CA PHE A 175 2.20 10.49 -27.77
C PHE A 175 0.89 11.25 -27.57
N ILE A 176 0.97 12.52 -27.14
CA ILE A 176 -0.22 13.22 -26.66
C ILE A 176 -1.22 13.52 -27.79
N GLU A 177 -0.73 13.66 -29.02
CA GLU A 177 -1.55 13.84 -30.22
C GLU A 177 -2.27 12.54 -30.59
N GLU A 178 -1.60 11.40 -30.54
CA GLU A 178 -2.20 10.09 -30.78
C GLU A 178 -3.24 9.75 -29.70
N ILE A 179 -2.94 10.10 -28.45
CA ILE A 179 -3.86 9.95 -27.32
C ILE A 179 -5.12 10.81 -27.52
N SER A 180 -4.98 12.08 -27.92
CA SER A 180 -6.13 12.97 -28.15
C SER A 180 -7.01 12.47 -29.30
N LEU A 181 -6.40 12.02 -30.40
CA LEU A 181 -7.12 11.41 -31.52
C LEU A 181 -7.90 10.16 -31.11
N ASN A 182 -7.33 9.31 -30.27
CA ASN A 182 -8.03 8.12 -29.78
C ASN A 182 -9.12 8.46 -28.77
N ILE A 183 -8.96 9.47 -27.93
CA ILE A 183 -10.04 9.95 -27.05
C ILE A 183 -11.28 10.33 -27.87
N THR A 184 -11.11 11.06 -28.97
CA THR A 184 -12.21 11.37 -29.89
C THR A 184 -12.74 10.13 -30.61
N LYS A 185 -11.85 9.30 -31.17
CA LYS A 185 -12.22 8.10 -31.93
C LYS A 185 -13.07 7.12 -31.13
N PHE A 186 -12.75 6.92 -29.86
CA PHE A 186 -13.48 6.02 -28.95
C PHE A 186 -14.54 6.76 -28.11
N ASN A 187 -14.72 8.06 -28.34
CA ASN A 187 -15.66 8.93 -27.64
C ASN A 187 -15.49 8.83 -26.12
N ILE A 188 -14.25 8.91 -25.62
CA ILE A 188 -13.92 8.78 -24.20
C ILE A 188 -14.32 10.08 -23.50
N HIS A 189 -15.19 9.97 -22.50
CA HIS A 189 -15.71 11.12 -21.77
C HIS A 189 -15.05 11.32 -20.40
N ALA A 190 -14.39 10.30 -19.87
CA ALA A 190 -13.63 10.37 -18.62
C ALA A 190 -12.58 9.25 -18.58
N ILE A 191 -11.50 9.47 -17.82
CA ILE A 191 -10.42 8.49 -17.67
C ILE A 191 -10.05 8.27 -16.20
N ILE A 192 -9.89 7.00 -15.83
CA ILE A 192 -9.38 6.55 -14.52
C ILE A 192 -8.00 5.93 -14.75
N ILE A 193 -6.99 6.51 -14.13
CA ILE A 193 -5.61 6.05 -14.20
C ILE A 193 -5.26 5.38 -12.87
N ILE A 194 -4.97 4.08 -12.89
CA ILE A 194 -4.59 3.32 -11.68
C ILE A 194 -3.09 3.06 -11.74
N GLY A 195 -2.32 3.62 -10.82
CA GLY A 195 -0.87 3.49 -10.93
C GLY A 195 -0.02 4.28 -9.95
N GLY A 196 1.29 4.18 -10.17
CA GLY A 196 2.31 4.75 -9.30
C GLY A 196 2.65 6.20 -9.64
N PHE A 197 3.91 6.57 -9.43
CA PHE A 197 4.39 7.93 -9.70
C PHE A 197 4.27 8.32 -11.18
N GLU A 198 4.47 7.37 -12.10
CA GLU A 198 4.27 7.58 -13.54
C GLU A 198 2.80 7.88 -13.90
N ALA A 199 1.83 7.34 -13.14
CA ALA A 199 0.42 7.69 -13.31
C ALA A 199 0.13 9.14 -12.88
N PHE A 200 0.75 9.57 -11.78
CA PHE A 200 0.66 10.95 -11.29
C PHE A 200 1.27 11.94 -12.30
N LEU A 201 2.49 11.66 -12.77
CA LEU A 201 3.15 12.48 -13.80
C LEU A 201 2.36 12.49 -15.10
N GLY A 202 1.92 11.32 -15.59
CA GLY A 202 1.14 11.24 -16.82
C GLY A 202 -0.20 11.98 -16.73
N GLY A 203 -0.89 11.90 -15.58
CA GLY A 203 -2.08 12.69 -15.33
C GLY A 203 -1.82 14.20 -15.36
N MET A 204 -0.70 14.65 -14.78
CA MET A 204 -0.27 16.06 -14.83
C MET A 204 0.03 16.51 -16.27
N GLU A 205 0.76 15.70 -17.04
CA GLU A 205 1.08 15.99 -18.45
C GLU A 205 -0.18 16.08 -19.31
N MET A 206 -1.15 15.17 -19.11
CA MET A 206 -2.46 15.25 -19.80
C MET A 206 -3.23 16.51 -19.44
N VAL A 207 -3.19 16.95 -18.18
CA VAL A 207 -3.84 18.19 -17.75
C VAL A 207 -3.19 19.42 -18.36
N GLN A 208 -1.85 19.47 -18.43
CA GLN A 208 -1.12 20.56 -19.07
C GLN A 208 -1.40 20.64 -20.57
N ALA A 209 -1.52 19.48 -21.24
CA ALA A 209 -1.81 19.41 -22.66
C ALA A 209 -3.23 19.86 -23.06
N ARG A 210 -4.14 20.08 -22.10
CA ARG A 210 -5.50 20.61 -22.35
C ARG A 210 -5.51 21.99 -23.01
N GLU A 211 -4.46 22.78 -22.84
CA GLU A 211 -4.33 24.07 -23.52
C GLU A 211 -4.22 23.92 -25.04
N LYS A 212 -3.73 22.78 -25.51
CA LYS A 212 -3.49 22.50 -26.94
C LYS A 212 -4.51 21.53 -27.54
N TYR A 213 -5.04 20.60 -26.76
CA TYR A 213 -5.96 19.56 -27.21
C TYR A 213 -7.25 19.59 -26.39
N GLU A 214 -8.35 20.04 -27.00
CA GLU A 214 -9.66 20.15 -26.36
C GLU A 214 -10.21 18.77 -25.97
N GLU A 215 -9.83 17.73 -26.69
CA GLU A 215 -10.18 16.34 -26.41
C GLU A 215 -9.72 15.88 -25.03
N LEU A 216 -8.65 16.46 -24.49
CA LEU A 216 -8.11 16.14 -23.16
C LEU A 216 -8.89 16.83 -22.02
N CYS A 217 -9.83 17.73 -22.34
CA CYS A 217 -10.68 18.44 -21.38
C CYS A 217 -11.78 17.55 -20.77
N ILE A 218 -11.50 16.26 -20.59
CA ILE A 218 -12.34 15.28 -19.92
C ILE A 218 -11.95 15.11 -18.44
N PRO A 219 -12.87 14.76 -17.53
CA PRO A 219 -12.54 14.37 -16.17
C PRO A 219 -11.48 13.27 -16.11
N LEU A 220 -10.45 13.49 -15.31
CA LEU A 220 -9.32 12.60 -15.11
C LEU A 220 -9.12 12.39 -13.62
N VAL A 221 -9.01 11.13 -13.19
CA VAL A 221 -8.75 10.77 -11.80
C VAL A 221 -7.60 9.75 -11.73
N VAL A 222 -6.70 9.93 -10.77
CA VAL A 222 -5.61 8.99 -10.49
C VAL A 222 -5.88 8.24 -9.19
N ILE A 223 -5.81 6.91 -9.24
CA ILE A 223 -5.87 6.02 -8.07
C ILE A 223 -4.43 5.54 -7.78
N PRO A 224 -3.85 5.86 -6.61
CA PRO A 224 -2.48 5.51 -6.27
C PRO A 224 -2.31 3.99 -6.08
N ALA A 225 -1.51 3.36 -6.94
CA ALA A 225 -1.22 1.94 -6.94
C ALA A 225 0.26 1.69 -7.23
N THR A 226 1.03 1.40 -6.17
CA THR A 226 2.46 1.12 -6.23
C THR A 226 2.88 0.40 -4.95
N VAL A 227 3.96 -0.38 -5.00
CA VAL A 227 4.53 -0.95 -3.76
C VAL A 227 5.20 0.12 -2.91
N SER A 228 5.76 1.16 -3.54
CA SER A 228 6.66 2.12 -2.91
C SER A 228 5.98 3.13 -2.00
N ASN A 229 4.65 3.29 -2.08
CA ASN A 229 3.91 4.35 -1.38
C ASN A 229 4.45 5.77 -1.61
N ASN A 230 4.86 6.06 -2.85
CA ASN A 230 5.54 7.30 -3.22
C ASN A 230 4.67 8.25 -4.07
N VAL A 231 3.35 8.06 -4.09
CA VAL A 231 2.44 8.90 -4.87
C VAL A 231 2.02 10.11 -4.03
N PRO A 232 2.31 11.35 -4.46
CA PRO A 232 1.92 12.54 -3.71
C PRO A 232 0.40 12.64 -3.52
N GLY A 233 -0.02 13.11 -2.35
CA GLY A 233 -1.44 13.36 -2.03
C GLY A 233 -2.20 12.17 -1.44
N SER A 234 -1.56 11.02 -1.22
CA SER A 234 -2.15 9.88 -0.52
C SER A 234 -1.17 9.25 0.47
N ASP A 235 -1.62 9.03 1.70
CA ASP A 235 -0.83 8.34 2.74
C ASP A 235 -0.64 6.83 2.43
N PHE A 236 -1.49 6.29 1.56
CA PHE A 236 -1.47 4.87 1.18
C PHE A 236 -1.62 4.70 -0.33
N SER A 237 -0.90 3.72 -0.87
CA SER A 237 -1.09 3.22 -2.22
C SER A 237 -1.45 1.75 -2.23
N ILE A 238 -2.26 1.35 -3.20
CA ILE A 238 -2.64 -0.04 -3.41
C ILE A 238 -1.38 -0.85 -3.75
N GLY A 239 -1.19 -1.98 -3.06
CA GLY A 239 -0.09 -2.92 -3.24
C GLY A 239 1.01 -2.82 -2.19
N THR A 240 1.02 -1.74 -1.40
CA THR A 240 2.01 -1.53 -0.35
C THR A 240 1.87 -2.54 0.79
N ASP A 241 0.66 -2.88 1.23
CA ASP A 241 0.48 -3.85 2.34
C ASP A 241 0.90 -5.27 1.91
N THR A 242 0.62 -5.67 0.67
CA THR A 242 1.08 -6.94 0.10
C THR A 242 2.61 -6.99 0.09
N ALA A 243 3.27 -5.89 -0.28
CA ALA A 243 4.71 -5.80 -0.24
C ALA A 243 5.27 -5.89 1.18
N LEU A 244 4.68 -5.17 2.13
CA LEU A 244 5.08 -5.23 3.54
C LEU A 244 4.92 -6.62 4.14
N ASN A 245 3.83 -7.34 3.85
CA ASN A 245 3.66 -8.72 4.31
C ASN A 245 4.71 -9.66 3.71
N THR A 246 5.07 -9.45 2.44
CA THR A 246 6.11 -10.24 1.78
C THR A 246 7.49 -9.99 2.38
N ILE A 247 7.84 -8.72 2.63
CA ILE A 247 9.11 -8.34 3.28
C ILE A 247 9.13 -8.91 4.70
N THR A 248 8.07 -8.70 5.49
CA THR A 248 7.95 -9.17 6.88
C THR A 248 8.12 -10.69 6.98
N MET A 249 7.42 -11.46 6.14
CA MET A 249 7.56 -12.92 6.10
C MET A 249 8.97 -13.35 5.70
N THR A 250 9.63 -12.61 4.80
CA THR A 250 11.00 -12.90 4.38
C THR A 250 11.99 -12.60 5.51
N CYS A 251 11.84 -11.46 6.19
CA CYS A 251 12.62 -11.09 7.36
C CYS A 251 12.45 -12.11 8.50
N ASP A 252 11.25 -12.64 8.74
CA ASP A 252 11.05 -13.69 9.74
C ASP A 252 11.86 -14.96 9.42
N ARG A 253 11.83 -15.41 8.16
CA ARG A 253 12.59 -16.57 7.70
C ARG A 253 14.11 -16.34 7.81
N ILE A 254 14.55 -15.13 7.48
CA ILE A 254 15.95 -14.71 7.63
C ILE A 254 16.35 -14.72 9.12
N LYS A 255 15.52 -14.17 10.00
CA LYS A 255 15.75 -14.17 11.46
C LYS A 255 15.79 -15.58 12.04
N GLN A 256 14.99 -16.50 11.51
CA GLN A 256 15.03 -17.92 11.90
C GLN A 256 16.37 -18.55 11.51
N SER A 257 16.86 -18.28 10.29
CA SER A 257 18.20 -18.71 9.86
C SER A 257 19.30 -18.15 10.76
N ALA A 258 19.27 -16.84 11.05
CA ALA A 258 20.21 -16.17 11.94
C ALA A 258 20.21 -16.76 13.36
N ALA A 259 19.02 -17.09 13.89
CA ALA A 259 18.87 -17.67 15.21
C ALA A 259 19.44 -19.10 15.29
N GLY A 260 19.31 -19.89 14.21
CA GLY A 260 19.84 -21.25 14.13
C GLY A 260 21.37 -21.29 14.14
N THR A 261 22.02 -20.38 13.42
CA THR A 261 23.49 -20.31 13.39
C THR A 261 24.09 -19.53 14.55
N LYS A 262 23.30 -18.66 15.20
CA LYS A 262 23.70 -17.69 16.24
C LYS A 262 24.79 -16.72 15.76
N ARG A 263 24.92 -15.58 16.43
CA ARG A 263 25.95 -14.55 16.15
C ARG A 263 25.98 -14.17 14.67
N ARG A 264 24.81 -13.92 14.09
CA ARG A 264 24.67 -13.57 12.67
C ARG A 264 23.83 -12.33 12.46
N VAL A 265 24.28 -11.45 11.58
CA VAL A 265 23.60 -10.22 11.17
C VAL A 265 23.22 -10.31 9.70
N PHE A 266 21.99 -9.92 9.35
CA PHE A 266 21.55 -9.84 7.96
C PHE A 266 21.32 -8.41 7.54
N ILE A 267 21.88 -8.03 6.40
CA ILE A 267 21.62 -6.76 5.72
C ILE A 267 20.65 -7.06 4.57
N VAL A 268 19.44 -6.52 4.65
CA VAL A 268 18.35 -6.80 3.72
C VAL A 268 17.99 -5.54 2.94
N GLU A 269 18.16 -5.57 1.62
CA GLU A 269 17.79 -4.45 0.75
C GLU A 269 16.32 -4.53 0.36
N THR A 270 15.58 -3.44 0.58
CA THR A 270 14.16 -3.30 0.23
C THR A 270 13.96 -2.34 -0.95
N MET A 271 12.89 -2.55 -1.71
CA MET A 271 12.44 -1.62 -2.73
C MET A 271 11.89 -0.31 -2.11
N GLY A 272 11.59 0.67 -2.96
CA GLY A 272 10.90 1.90 -2.58
C GLY A 272 11.32 3.11 -3.40
N GLY A 273 12.28 2.96 -4.32
CA GLY A 273 13.00 4.09 -4.89
C GLY A 273 13.63 4.91 -3.78
N TYR A 274 13.41 6.22 -3.80
CA TYR A 274 13.81 7.13 -2.73
C TYR A 274 12.82 7.18 -1.55
N CYS A 275 11.70 6.46 -1.62
CA CYS A 275 10.74 6.40 -0.53
C CYS A 275 11.09 5.27 0.45
N GLY A 276 11.49 5.64 1.66
CA GLY A 276 11.84 4.76 2.76
C GLY A 276 10.65 4.07 3.44
N TYR A 277 9.42 4.23 2.95
CA TYR A 277 8.20 3.70 3.59
C TYR A 277 8.29 2.17 3.81
N LEU A 278 8.64 1.41 2.77
CA LEU A 278 8.75 -0.05 2.89
C LEU A 278 9.84 -0.47 3.89
N ALA A 279 11.01 0.17 3.84
CA ALA A 279 12.12 -0.11 4.76
C ALA A 279 11.73 0.18 6.22
N THR A 280 11.13 1.34 6.46
CA THR A 280 10.72 1.80 7.79
C THR A 280 9.65 0.90 8.38
N MET A 281 8.56 0.71 7.64
CA MET A 281 7.41 -0.06 8.14
C MET A 281 7.74 -1.55 8.27
N ALA A 282 8.54 -2.12 7.36
CA ALA A 282 9.02 -3.48 7.51
C ALA A 282 10.04 -3.63 8.64
N GLY A 283 10.87 -2.62 8.89
CA GLY A 283 11.80 -2.58 10.02
C GLY A 283 11.04 -2.64 11.34
N LEU A 284 9.99 -1.83 11.47
CA LEU A 284 9.09 -1.84 12.62
C LEU A 284 8.35 -3.19 12.76
N ALA A 285 7.76 -3.71 11.69
CA ALA A 285 7.02 -4.98 11.71
C ALA A 285 7.93 -6.20 11.99
N SER A 286 9.18 -6.15 11.54
CA SER A 286 10.15 -7.23 11.70
C SER A 286 10.98 -7.09 12.97
N GLY A 287 10.88 -5.98 13.70
CA GLY A 287 11.77 -5.66 14.82
C GLY A 287 13.23 -5.70 14.39
N ALA A 288 13.54 -4.97 13.31
CA ALA A 288 14.90 -4.78 12.83
C ALA A 288 15.67 -3.86 13.79
N ASP A 289 16.99 -4.04 13.81
CA ASP A 289 17.90 -3.28 14.64
C ASP A 289 18.18 -1.88 14.06
N ALA A 290 18.17 -1.78 12.72
CA ALA A 290 18.22 -0.50 12.01
C ALA A 290 17.48 -0.60 10.67
N ALA A 291 17.00 0.53 10.18
CA ALA A 291 16.44 0.69 8.84
C ALA A 291 16.99 1.98 8.21
N TYR A 292 17.84 1.85 7.20
CA TYR A 292 18.45 2.99 6.51
C TYR A 292 17.56 3.46 5.36
N ILE A 293 17.20 4.75 5.37
CA ILE A 293 16.30 5.37 4.40
C ILE A 293 16.92 6.61 3.78
N TYR A 294 16.35 7.10 2.68
CA TYR A 294 16.87 8.29 1.98
C TYR A 294 16.52 9.57 2.74
N GLU A 295 15.36 9.58 3.37
CA GLU A 295 14.78 10.73 4.06
C GLU A 295 15.54 11.10 5.35
N GLU A 296 16.33 10.18 5.88
CA GLU A 296 17.17 10.37 7.07
C GLU A 296 18.65 10.16 6.69
N PRO A 297 19.42 11.24 6.46
CA PRO A 297 20.83 11.14 6.14
C PRO A 297 21.61 10.45 7.26
N PHE A 298 22.53 9.58 6.89
CA PHE A 298 23.42 8.89 7.82
C PHE A 298 24.87 8.92 7.31
N SER A 299 25.80 9.00 8.27
CA SER A 299 27.23 9.03 8.07
C SER A 299 27.88 7.70 8.44
N ILE A 300 29.19 7.58 8.23
CA ILE A 300 29.95 6.40 8.69
C ILE A 300 29.85 6.22 10.21
N HIS A 301 29.79 7.31 10.97
CA HIS A 301 29.70 7.27 12.43
C HIS A 301 28.38 6.61 12.89
N ASP A 302 27.27 6.90 12.21
CA ASP A 302 25.98 6.29 12.53
C ASP A 302 25.98 4.78 12.24
N LEU A 303 26.72 4.34 11.22
CA LEU A 303 26.91 2.93 10.93
C LEU A 303 27.76 2.24 12.02
N GLU A 304 28.86 2.88 12.44
CA GLU A 304 29.72 2.39 13.52
C GLU A 304 28.96 2.23 14.83
N LEU A 305 28.16 3.23 15.22
CA LEU A 305 27.31 3.17 16.42
C LEU A 305 26.34 1.98 16.39
N ASN A 306 25.76 1.68 15.22
CA ASN A 306 24.90 0.51 15.05
C ASN A 306 25.66 -0.81 15.12
N VAL A 307 26.91 -0.86 14.63
CA VAL A 307 27.76 -2.04 14.78
C VAL A 307 28.09 -2.27 16.26
N ASP A 308 28.50 -1.23 16.98
CA ASP A 308 28.80 -1.30 18.42
C ASP A 308 27.59 -1.80 19.21
N HIS A 309 26.40 -1.28 18.90
CA HIS A 309 25.15 -1.76 19.50
C HIS A 309 24.94 -3.26 19.26
N LEU A 310 25.18 -3.74 18.03
CA LEU A 310 25.06 -5.17 17.72
C LEU A 310 26.13 -6.00 18.44
N VAL A 311 27.36 -5.52 18.56
CA VAL A 311 28.43 -6.20 19.31
C VAL A 311 28.00 -6.41 20.77
N GLU A 312 27.45 -5.38 21.42
CA GLU A 312 26.91 -5.49 22.77
C GLU A 312 25.70 -6.44 22.82
N LYS A 313 24.78 -6.35 21.85
CA LYS A 313 23.63 -7.24 21.74
C LYS A 313 24.03 -8.70 21.66
N MET A 314 25.12 -9.05 20.97
CA MET A 314 25.61 -10.44 20.87
C MET A 314 26.11 -11.03 22.20
N LYS A 315 26.37 -10.20 23.22
CA LYS A 315 26.69 -10.66 24.59
C LYS A 315 25.44 -11.16 25.33
N THR A 316 24.24 -10.75 24.90
CA THR A 316 22.96 -11.16 25.49
C THR A 316 22.53 -12.56 25.02
N THR A 317 21.31 -12.97 25.40
CA THR A 317 20.68 -14.20 24.92
C THR A 317 20.23 -14.11 23.46
N VAL A 318 19.98 -12.90 22.94
CA VAL A 318 19.49 -12.67 21.57
C VAL A 318 20.66 -12.40 20.63
N LYS A 319 21.26 -13.47 20.13
CA LYS A 319 22.47 -13.42 19.28
C LYS A 319 22.14 -13.37 17.79
N ARG A 320 21.39 -12.36 17.37
CA ARG A 320 21.03 -12.11 15.96
C ARG A 320 20.85 -10.61 15.69
N GLY A 321 21.18 -10.19 14.47
CA GLY A 321 20.93 -8.84 13.98
C GLY A 321 20.14 -8.84 12.67
N LEU A 322 19.30 -7.83 12.46
CA LEU A 322 18.60 -7.59 11.21
C LEU A 322 18.67 -6.10 10.87
N ILE A 323 19.21 -5.78 9.71
CA ILE A 323 19.37 -4.43 9.19
C ILE A 323 18.59 -4.35 7.88
N LEU A 324 17.71 -3.36 7.76
CA LEU A 324 17.05 -3.04 6.48
C LEU A 324 17.73 -1.84 5.84
N ARG A 325 17.78 -1.84 4.51
CA ARG A 325 18.31 -0.73 3.72
C ARG A 325 17.38 -0.48 2.54
N ASN A 326 16.86 0.73 2.41
CA ASN A 326 16.16 1.14 1.19
C ASN A 326 17.16 1.22 0.01
N GLU A 327 16.75 0.72 -1.16
CA GLU A 327 17.61 0.58 -2.34
C GLU A 327 18.34 1.87 -2.75
N LYS A 328 17.72 3.05 -2.60
CA LYS A 328 18.30 4.36 -2.96
C LYS A 328 18.57 5.26 -1.76
N CYS A 329 18.75 4.71 -0.55
CA CYS A 329 19.01 5.52 0.65
C CYS A 329 20.31 6.34 0.55
N ASN A 330 21.35 5.80 -0.11
CA ASN A 330 22.63 6.47 -0.30
C ASN A 330 23.36 5.86 -1.51
N ALA A 331 24.02 6.70 -2.32
CA ALA A 331 24.74 6.27 -3.53
C ALA A 331 26.07 5.55 -3.22
N ASN A 332 26.75 5.93 -2.15
CA ASN A 332 28.07 5.41 -1.77
C ASN A 332 27.95 4.30 -0.74
N TYR A 333 27.06 4.46 0.25
CA TYR A 333 26.77 3.45 1.26
C TYR A 333 25.76 2.43 0.71
N THR A 334 26.24 1.64 -0.25
CA THR A 334 25.50 0.54 -0.86
C THR A 334 25.28 -0.61 0.12
N THR A 335 24.40 -1.55 -0.22
CA THR A 335 24.23 -2.80 0.55
C THR A 335 25.55 -3.54 0.73
N ASP A 336 26.41 -3.49 -0.27
CA ASP A 336 27.73 -4.14 -0.26
C ASP A 336 28.70 -3.42 0.67
N PHE A 337 28.69 -2.08 0.65
CA PHE A 337 29.48 -1.28 1.57
C PHE A 337 29.11 -1.58 3.02
N ILE A 338 27.81 -1.49 3.36
CA ILE A 338 27.31 -1.75 4.72
C ILE A 338 27.61 -3.18 5.14
N PHE A 339 27.41 -4.16 4.24
CA PHE A 339 27.76 -5.55 4.51
C PHE A 339 29.25 -5.74 4.84
N ASN A 340 30.14 -5.13 4.06
CA ASN A 340 31.59 -5.25 4.28
C ASN A 340 32.01 -4.58 5.59
N LEU A 341 31.49 -3.38 5.88
CA LEU A 341 31.74 -2.66 7.12
C LEU A 341 31.34 -3.49 8.35
N TYR A 342 30.09 -3.97 8.39
CA TYR A 342 29.59 -4.77 9.50
C TYR A 342 30.35 -6.10 9.64
N SER A 343 30.80 -6.69 8.53
CA SER A 343 31.59 -7.93 8.55
C SER A 343 32.98 -7.72 9.14
N GLU A 344 33.61 -6.58 8.83
CA GLU A 344 34.97 -6.28 9.29
C GLU A 344 34.96 -5.84 10.76
N GLU A 345 34.13 -4.87 11.12
CA GLU A 345 34.04 -4.35 12.48
C GLU A 345 33.41 -5.36 13.45
N GLY A 346 32.55 -6.26 12.96
CA GLY A 346 31.97 -7.35 13.73
C GLY A 346 32.88 -8.57 13.93
N LYS A 347 34.13 -8.55 13.41
CA LYS A 347 35.03 -9.73 13.43
C LYS A 347 35.22 -10.28 14.83
N GLY A 348 35.18 -11.61 14.93
CA GLY A 348 35.30 -12.32 16.20
C GLY A 348 34.04 -12.28 17.06
N VAL A 349 33.03 -11.46 16.73
CA VAL A 349 31.77 -11.36 17.47
C VAL A 349 30.61 -11.96 16.70
N PHE A 350 30.42 -11.59 15.43
CA PHE A 350 29.36 -12.07 14.55
C PHE A 350 29.78 -12.13 13.07
N ASP A 351 29.05 -12.90 12.26
CA ASP A 351 29.19 -12.90 10.79
C ASP A 351 27.99 -12.23 10.12
N CYS A 352 28.20 -11.70 8.90
CA CYS A 352 27.13 -11.04 8.15
C CYS A 352 26.69 -11.84 6.94
N ARG A 353 25.46 -11.60 6.49
CA ARG A 353 24.96 -11.99 5.17
C ARG A 353 24.16 -10.83 4.57
N LYS A 354 24.20 -10.70 3.24
CA LYS A 354 23.38 -9.73 2.51
C LYS A 354 22.30 -10.43 1.70
N ASN A 355 21.11 -9.84 1.62
CA ASN A 355 20.04 -10.30 0.75
C ASN A 355 19.37 -9.11 0.07
N VAL A 356 19.42 -9.09 -1.27
CA VAL A 356 18.62 -8.16 -2.07
C VAL A 356 17.32 -8.87 -2.40
N LEU A 357 16.21 -8.41 -1.83
CA LEU A 357 14.92 -9.06 -2.04
C LEU A 357 14.45 -8.88 -3.49
N GLY A 358 14.65 -7.69 -4.05
CA GLY A 358 14.25 -7.38 -5.42
C GLY A 358 12.75 -7.53 -5.65
N HIS A 359 12.36 -7.94 -6.85
CA HIS A 359 10.96 -7.92 -7.32
C HIS A 359 10.02 -8.90 -6.62
N MET A 360 10.54 -9.88 -5.86
CA MET A 360 9.67 -10.74 -5.04
C MET A 360 8.83 -9.94 -4.05
N GLN A 361 9.28 -8.73 -3.69
CA GLN A 361 8.55 -7.80 -2.83
C GLN A 361 7.23 -7.31 -3.42
N GLN A 362 7.01 -7.40 -4.74
CA GLN A 362 5.69 -7.11 -5.32
C GLN A 362 4.61 -8.08 -4.83
N GLY A 363 5.03 -9.21 -4.27
CA GLY A 363 4.16 -10.28 -3.82
C GLY A 363 3.62 -11.08 -5.01
N GLY A 364 2.47 -11.70 -4.78
CA GLY A 364 1.74 -12.41 -5.83
C GLY A 364 0.28 -12.07 -5.72
N THR A 365 -0.43 -12.82 -4.88
CA THR A 365 -1.83 -12.53 -4.60
C THR A 365 -1.95 -11.32 -3.65
N PRO A 366 -2.82 -10.33 -3.93
CA PRO A 366 -3.01 -9.18 -3.06
C PRO A 366 -3.49 -9.60 -1.67
N SER A 367 -2.97 -8.92 -0.65
CA SER A 367 -3.43 -9.03 0.73
C SER A 367 -4.90 -8.57 0.86
N PRO A 368 -5.63 -9.00 1.89
CA PRO A 368 -6.99 -8.51 2.12
C PRO A 368 -7.07 -6.98 2.21
N PHE A 369 -6.04 -6.32 2.77
CA PHE A 369 -5.96 -4.86 2.81
C PHE A 369 -5.98 -4.28 1.39
N ASP A 370 -5.07 -4.70 0.51
CA ASP A 370 -4.97 -4.16 -0.84
C ASP A 370 -6.17 -4.50 -1.73
N ARG A 371 -6.77 -5.69 -1.54
CA ARG A 371 -8.03 -6.03 -2.24
C ARG A 371 -9.15 -5.06 -1.88
N ASN A 372 -9.33 -4.82 -0.58
CA ASN A 372 -10.41 -3.97 -0.08
C ASN A 372 -10.10 -2.51 -0.32
N PHE A 373 -8.85 -2.08 -0.20
CA PHE A 373 -8.44 -0.72 -0.46
C PHE A 373 -8.64 -0.38 -1.95
N GLY A 374 -8.15 -1.21 -2.86
CA GLY A 374 -8.40 -1.03 -4.29
C GLY A 374 -9.88 -1.11 -4.66
N THR A 375 -10.71 -1.88 -3.95
CA THR A 375 -12.15 -1.94 -4.21
C THR A 375 -12.92 -0.70 -3.75
N LYS A 376 -12.38 0.07 -2.79
CA LYS A 376 -13.08 1.19 -2.14
C LYS A 376 -12.65 2.57 -2.63
N MET A 377 -11.42 2.68 -3.12
CA MET A 377 -10.94 3.87 -3.83
C MET A 377 -11.70 3.99 -5.15
#